data_AF-A0A957X393-F1
#
_entry.id   AF-A0A957X393-F1
#
_cell.length_a   1.000
_cell.length_b   1.000
_cell.length_c   1.000
_cell.angle_alpha   90.00
_cell.angle_beta   90.00
_cell.angle_gamma   90.00
#
_symmetry.space_group_name_H-M   'P 1'
#
loop_
_entity.id
_entity.type
_entity.pdbx_description
1 polymer ?
#
loop_
_entity_poly.entity_id
_entity_poly.type
_entity_poly.pdbx_seq_one_letter_code
_entity_poly.pdbx_strand_id
1 'polypeptide(L)'
;PIIEIANYLIDWSRSRHPVLPEVLALAPPHILPTPPGDPQPNPDPGEPALYFFDRAMTPEAEIDAVLTSLKRWLPQHQTQTVAVLVPENSRGFHLTEALKQVGLPYDDSLLRSDSATRAAAQALSVVLSYIAQPEVATHLERVWLEVWWPRQMARWQAEETAADAADGETAHMVMTAAEVTIPEPVETFGAALRKLREPESFLFPTHHDWLDSLSWLDTMEDLRALIETFRTTLRRWTAATVLPIDELLLTIGNDLFRSPADLALTHRLAVLLAKLGNENPQWRMPELAGELQNIAQNRRRILGFTEEGLGFEPKPGQVTVATMHAAKGLEWDRVYL
;
A
#
# COMPACT_ATOMS: atom_id res chain seq x y z
N PRO A 1 -16.05 -19.54 -23.52
CA PRO A 1 -15.18 -20.61 -22.98
C PRO A 1 -14.82 -20.47 -21.49
N ILE A 2 -14.37 -19.30 -20.99
CA ILE A 2 -13.95 -19.16 -19.57
C ILE A 2 -15.15 -19.35 -18.61
N ILE A 3 -16.26 -18.66 -18.85
CA ILE A 3 -17.51 -18.81 -18.08
C ILE A 3 -17.99 -20.27 -18.07
N GLU A 4 -17.94 -20.93 -19.23
CA GLU A 4 -18.35 -22.33 -19.38
C GLU A 4 -17.46 -23.26 -18.54
N ILE A 5 -16.14 -23.08 -18.56
CA ILE A 5 -15.19 -23.87 -17.75
C ILE A 5 -15.43 -23.61 -16.26
N ALA A 6 -15.63 -22.36 -15.85
CA ALA A 6 -15.90 -22.01 -14.46
C ALA A 6 -17.19 -22.67 -13.94
N ASN A 7 -18.28 -22.57 -14.72
CA ASN A 7 -19.55 -23.22 -14.38
C ASN A 7 -19.43 -24.75 -14.38
N TYR A 8 -18.69 -25.33 -15.33
CA TYR A 8 -18.38 -26.76 -15.34
C TYR A 8 -17.62 -27.19 -14.09
N LEU A 9 -16.66 -26.40 -13.61
CA LEU A 9 -15.91 -26.70 -12.38
C LEU A 9 -16.81 -26.65 -11.13
N ILE A 10 -17.78 -25.73 -11.08
CA ILE A 10 -18.81 -25.73 -10.03
C ILE A 10 -19.53 -27.08 -10.01
N ASP A 11 -20.08 -27.50 -11.14
CA ASP A 11 -20.86 -28.74 -11.23
C ASP A 11 -20.00 -29.98 -10.98
N TRP A 12 -18.80 -30.02 -11.54
CA TRP A 12 -17.87 -31.14 -11.41
C TRP A 12 -17.40 -31.31 -9.96
N SER A 13 -17.03 -30.22 -9.28
CA SER A 13 -16.55 -30.26 -7.88
C SER A 13 -17.59 -30.85 -6.92
N ARG A 14 -18.88 -30.63 -7.21
CA ARG A 14 -20.01 -31.09 -6.37
C ARG A 14 -20.46 -32.51 -6.67
N SER A 15 -20.47 -32.89 -7.95
CA SER A 15 -21.17 -34.10 -8.41
C SER A 15 -20.25 -35.21 -8.92
N ARG A 16 -19.01 -34.89 -9.29
CA ARG A 16 -18.10 -35.81 -9.99
C ARG A 16 -16.71 -35.89 -9.39
N HIS A 17 -16.32 -34.99 -8.49
CA HIS A 17 -15.01 -35.03 -7.86
C HIS A 17 -14.90 -36.26 -6.94
N PRO A 18 -13.87 -37.11 -7.10
CA PRO A 18 -13.83 -38.42 -6.43
C PRO A 18 -13.66 -38.35 -4.90
N VAL A 19 -13.03 -37.29 -4.38
CA VAL A 19 -12.64 -37.19 -2.95
C VAL A 19 -12.93 -35.85 -2.28
N LEU A 20 -13.57 -34.89 -2.96
CA LEU A 20 -13.74 -33.54 -2.41
C LEU A 20 -15.00 -33.52 -1.51
N PRO A 21 -14.87 -33.18 -0.22
CA PRO A 21 -16.04 -33.04 0.65
C PRO A 21 -16.96 -31.92 0.14
N GLU A 22 -18.28 -32.08 0.29
CA GLU A 22 -19.25 -31.09 -0.18
C GLU A 22 -19.02 -29.68 0.42
N VAL A 23 -18.54 -29.62 1.67
CA VAL A 23 -18.19 -28.37 2.36
C VAL A 23 -17.02 -27.60 1.73
N LEU A 24 -16.21 -28.26 0.90
CA LEU A 24 -15.09 -27.66 0.16
C LEU A 24 -15.39 -27.53 -1.34
N ALA A 25 -16.54 -28.02 -1.81
CA ALA A 25 -16.94 -27.89 -3.21
C ALA A 25 -17.31 -26.44 -3.53
N LEU A 26 -17.12 -26.05 -4.79
CA LEU A 26 -17.57 -24.75 -5.27
C LEU A 26 -19.11 -24.68 -5.19
N ALA A 27 -19.62 -23.48 -4.95
CA ALA A 27 -21.05 -23.26 -4.75
C ALA A 27 -21.66 -22.46 -5.91
N PRO A 28 -22.93 -22.71 -6.27
CA PRO A 28 -23.70 -21.82 -7.13
C PRO A 28 -23.86 -20.42 -6.50
N PRO A 29 -24.25 -19.38 -7.27
CA PRO A 29 -24.80 -19.44 -8.63
C PRO A 29 -23.76 -19.68 -9.73
N HIS A 30 -24.24 -20.11 -10.90
CA HIS A 30 -23.45 -20.07 -12.13
C HIS A 30 -23.23 -18.63 -12.57
N ILE A 31 -22.06 -18.38 -13.17
CA ILE A 31 -21.72 -17.11 -13.81
C ILE A 31 -22.54 -17.00 -15.10
N LEU A 32 -23.19 -15.87 -15.29
CA LEU A 32 -23.96 -15.56 -16.50
C LEU A 32 -23.26 -14.44 -17.28
N PRO A 33 -23.27 -14.49 -18.63
CA PRO A 33 -22.79 -13.37 -19.43
C PRO A 33 -23.66 -12.14 -19.19
N THR A 34 -23.06 -10.96 -19.36
CA THR A 34 -23.80 -9.70 -19.34
C THR A 34 -24.95 -9.67 -20.38
N PRO A 35 -26.10 -9.04 -20.07
CA PRO A 35 -27.24 -8.98 -20.99
C PRO A 35 -26.93 -8.24 -22.30
N PRO A 36 -27.69 -8.48 -23.38
CA PRO A 36 -27.56 -7.71 -24.61
C PRO A 36 -27.80 -6.20 -24.36
N GLY A 37 -26.85 -5.36 -24.80
CA GLY A 37 -26.92 -3.92 -24.62
C GLY A 37 -26.45 -3.41 -23.26
N ASP A 38 -25.82 -4.27 -22.44
CA ASP A 38 -25.11 -3.83 -21.24
C ASP A 38 -24.03 -2.78 -21.61
N PRO A 39 -23.90 -1.67 -20.86
CA PRO A 39 -22.81 -0.71 -21.05
C PRO A 39 -21.41 -1.32 -20.99
N GLN A 40 -21.26 -2.45 -20.28
CA GLN A 40 -20.03 -3.25 -20.19
C GLN A 40 -20.31 -4.68 -20.73
N PRO A 41 -20.30 -4.87 -22.06
CA PRO A 41 -20.49 -6.19 -22.65
C PRO A 41 -19.26 -7.06 -22.41
N ASN A 42 -19.45 -8.38 -22.23
CA ASN A 42 -18.32 -9.31 -22.16
C ASN A 42 -17.48 -9.19 -23.46
N PRO A 43 -16.14 -9.20 -23.38
CA PRO A 43 -15.28 -9.07 -24.54
C PRO A 43 -15.42 -10.26 -25.49
N ASP A 44 -15.11 -10.02 -26.77
CA ASP A 44 -15.02 -11.11 -27.75
C ASP A 44 -13.93 -12.11 -27.32
N PRO A 45 -14.17 -13.43 -27.45
CA PRO A 45 -13.27 -14.44 -26.91
C PRO A 45 -11.89 -14.45 -27.59
N GLY A 46 -11.71 -13.78 -28.74
CA GLY A 46 -10.45 -13.77 -29.49
C GLY A 46 -10.12 -15.08 -30.19
N GLU A 47 -9.06 -15.08 -31.01
CA GLU A 47 -8.59 -16.25 -31.76
C GLU A 47 -7.08 -16.47 -31.58
N PRO A 48 -6.64 -17.57 -30.94
CA PRO A 48 -7.43 -18.53 -30.17
C PRO A 48 -7.93 -17.93 -28.85
N ALA A 49 -9.07 -18.39 -28.35
CA ALA A 49 -9.65 -17.86 -27.12
C ALA A 49 -8.88 -18.22 -25.85
N LEU A 50 -8.17 -19.35 -25.84
CA LEU A 50 -7.22 -19.73 -24.80
C LEU A 50 -5.93 -20.20 -25.46
N TYR A 51 -4.81 -19.79 -24.89
CA TYR A 51 -3.49 -20.21 -25.33
C TYR A 51 -2.70 -20.73 -24.12
N PHE A 52 -2.31 -22.00 -24.17
CA PHE A 52 -1.49 -22.63 -23.15
C PHE A 52 -0.02 -22.64 -23.59
N PHE A 53 0.84 -22.04 -22.78
CA PHE A 53 2.28 -22.10 -23.00
C PHE A 53 2.87 -23.34 -22.31
N ASP A 54 2.77 -24.50 -22.96
CA ASP A 54 3.16 -25.81 -22.41
C ASP A 54 4.68 -26.07 -22.51
N ARG A 55 5.47 -25.21 -21.88
CA ARG A 55 6.93 -25.40 -21.73
C ARG A 55 7.33 -25.07 -20.30
N ALA A 56 8.16 -25.92 -19.71
CA ALA A 56 8.74 -25.63 -18.40
C ALA A 56 9.65 -24.40 -18.49
N MET A 57 9.47 -23.44 -17.59
CA MET A 57 10.23 -22.19 -17.53
C MET A 57 10.66 -21.91 -16.09
N THR A 58 11.74 -21.15 -15.93
CA THR A 58 12.04 -20.49 -14.66
C THR A 58 11.13 -19.27 -14.49
N PRO A 59 10.95 -18.75 -13.26
CA PRO A 59 10.19 -17.52 -13.03
C PRO A 59 10.62 -16.33 -13.91
N GLU A 60 11.92 -16.18 -14.12
CA GLU A 60 12.49 -15.09 -14.92
C GLU A 60 12.18 -15.30 -16.41
N ALA A 61 12.32 -16.53 -16.90
CA ALA A 61 12.05 -16.86 -18.29
C ALA A 61 10.56 -16.71 -18.64
N GLU A 62 9.67 -16.96 -17.68
CA GLU A 62 8.23 -16.70 -17.80
C GLU A 62 7.93 -15.20 -17.96
N ILE A 63 8.55 -14.34 -17.13
CA ILE A 63 8.45 -12.88 -17.26
C ILE A 63 8.92 -12.44 -18.65
N ASP A 64 10.07 -12.94 -19.11
CA ASP A 64 10.62 -12.61 -20.43
C ASP A 64 9.69 -13.02 -21.58
N ALA A 65 9.01 -14.16 -21.47
CA ALA A 65 8.03 -14.60 -22.46
C ALA A 65 6.81 -13.68 -22.50
N VAL A 66 6.29 -13.29 -21.33
CA VAL A 66 5.17 -12.34 -21.21
C VAL A 66 5.57 -10.99 -21.81
N LEU A 67 6.74 -10.44 -21.44
CA LEU A 67 7.26 -9.19 -21.99
C LEU A 67 7.42 -9.25 -23.50
N THR A 68 7.97 -10.35 -24.03
CA THR A 68 8.13 -10.55 -25.48
C THR A 68 6.78 -10.54 -26.19
N SER A 69 5.77 -11.17 -25.60
CA SER A 69 4.41 -11.15 -26.14
C SER A 69 3.79 -9.76 -26.09
N LEU A 70 3.92 -9.05 -24.96
CA LEU A 70 3.35 -7.71 -24.77
C LEU A 70 3.98 -6.69 -25.72
N LYS A 71 5.32 -6.71 -25.88
CA LYS A 71 6.03 -5.85 -26.84
C LYS A 71 5.51 -5.97 -28.27
N ARG A 72 5.11 -7.19 -28.67
CA ARG A 72 4.54 -7.43 -30.01
C ARG A 72 3.08 -7.00 -30.10
N TRP A 73 2.31 -7.26 -29.07
CA TRP A 73 0.85 -7.10 -29.08
C TRP A 73 0.40 -5.66 -28.85
N LEU A 74 0.96 -4.98 -27.86
CA LEU A 74 0.52 -3.64 -27.41
C LEU A 74 0.51 -2.59 -28.54
N PRO A 75 1.54 -2.49 -29.41
CA PRO A 75 1.55 -1.48 -30.48
C PRO A 75 0.41 -1.65 -31.49
N GLN A 76 -0.09 -2.88 -31.66
CA GLN A 76 -1.15 -3.24 -32.60
C GLN A 76 -2.56 -3.14 -31.97
N HIS A 77 -2.66 -3.00 -30.64
CA HIS A 77 -3.92 -3.09 -29.89
C HIS A 77 -4.03 -1.94 -28.86
N GLN A 78 -3.70 -0.71 -29.26
CA GLN A 78 -3.65 0.44 -28.34
C GLN A 78 -5.03 0.83 -27.75
N THR A 79 -6.12 0.43 -28.40
CA THR A 79 -7.49 0.66 -27.91
C THR A 79 -8.00 -0.46 -27.01
N GLN A 80 -7.22 -1.52 -26.81
CA GLN A 80 -7.59 -2.67 -26.00
C GLN A 80 -6.87 -2.62 -24.66
N THR A 81 -7.51 -3.25 -23.68
CA THR A 81 -7.08 -3.37 -22.30
C THR A 81 -6.37 -4.71 -22.09
N VAL A 82 -5.31 -4.72 -21.30
CA VAL A 82 -4.56 -5.95 -21.03
C VAL A 82 -4.15 -6.04 -19.57
N ALA A 83 -4.27 -7.24 -19.00
CA ALA A 83 -3.82 -7.55 -17.65
C ALA A 83 -2.81 -8.70 -17.61
N VAL A 84 -1.88 -8.60 -16.67
CA VAL A 84 -1.06 -9.73 -16.22
C VAL A 84 -1.39 -10.00 -14.76
N LEU A 85 -1.98 -11.17 -14.52
CA LEU A 85 -2.42 -11.60 -13.21
C LEU A 85 -1.35 -12.46 -12.57
N VAL A 86 -0.94 -12.11 -11.36
CA VAL A 86 0.09 -12.83 -10.60
C VAL A 86 -0.51 -13.51 -9.37
N PRO A 87 0.07 -14.61 -8.89
CA PRO A 87 -0.42 -15.28 -7.68
C PRO A 87 -0.17 -14.46 -6.41
N GLU A 88 0.86 -13.60 -6.39
CA GLU A 88 1.28 -12.82 -5.22
C GLU A 88 1.94 -11.48 -5.59
N ASN A 89 1.98 -10.53 -4.65
CA ASN A 89 2.50 -9.17 -4.90
C ASN A 89 4.00 -9.14 -5.25
N SER A 90 4.83 -9.99 -4.63
CA SER A 90 6.27 -10.10 -4.93
C SER A 90 6.51 -10.36 -6.41
N ARG A 91 5.81 -11.36 -6.97
CA ARG A 91 5.81 -11.66 -8.42
C ARG A 91 5.39 -10.44 -9.26
N GLY A 92 4.35 -9.73 -8.81
CA GLY A 92 3.89 -8.50 -9.45
C GLY A 92 4.97 -7.43 -9.52
N PHE A 93 5.68 -7.18 -8.42
CA PHE A 93 6.78 -6.20 -8.38
C PHE A 93 7.95 -6.56 -9.29
N HIS A 94 8.33 -7.84 -9.37
CA HIS A 94 9.36 -8.28 -10.31
C HIS A 94 8.93 -8.02 -11.77
N LEU A 95 7.66 -8.26 -12.10
CA LEU A 95 7.13 -7.98 -13.42
C LEU A 95 7.08 -6.48 -13.72
N THR A 96 6.65 -5.63 -12.78
CA THR A 96 6.60 -4.16 -12.99
C THR A 96 7.99 -3.56 -13.20
N GLU A 97 9.00 -4.04 -12.47
CA GLU A 97 10.39 -3.63 -12.69
C GLU A 97 10.87 -4.06 -14.07
N ALA A 98 10.55 -5.29 -14.50
CA ALA A 98 10.92 -5.77 -15.84
C ALA A 98 10.19 -4.99 -16.96
N LEU A 99 8.90 -4.64 -16.79
CA LEU A 99 8.13 -3.76 -17.68
C LEU A 99 8.76 -2.36 -17.78
N LYS A 100 9.16 -1.79 -16.65
CA LYS A 100 9.84 -0.50 -16.55
C LYS A 100 11.17 -0.51 -17.31
N GLN A 101 12.00 -1.55 -17.10
CA GLN A 101 13.30 -1.69 -17.77
C GLN A 101 13.18 -1.74 -19.30
N VAL A 102 12.08 -2.30 -19.81
CA VAL A 102 11.85 -2.38 -21.25
C VAL A 102 11.01 -1.23 -21.82
N GLY A 103 10.64 -0.26 -20.99
CA GLY A 103 9.87 0.93 -21.39
C GLY A 103 8.43 0.65 -21.82
N LEU A 104 7.82 -0.44 -21.33
CA LEU A 104 6.40 -0.70 -21.58
C LEU A 104 5.52 0.04 -20.56
N PRO A 105 4.48 0.77 -21.00
CA PRO A 105 3.54 1.41 -20.07
C PRO A 105 2.80 0.36 -19.23
N TYR A 106 2.75 0.55 -17.91
CA TYR A 106 2.03 -0.34 -16.99
C TYR A 106 1.33 0.42 -15.86
N ASP A 107 0.24 -0.15 -15.33
CA ASP A 107 -0.52 0.32 -14.17
C ASP A 107 -0.41 -0.73 -13.06
N ASP A 108 0.22 -0.39 -11.95
CA ASP A 108 0.46 -1.27 -10.80
C ASP A 108 -0.40 -0.88 -9.57
N SER A 109 -1.43 -0.05 -9.77
CA SER A 109 -2.30 0.43 -8.67
C SER A 109 -2.95 -0.72 -7.90
N LEU A 110 -3.33 -1.80 -8.59
CA LEU A 110 -3.92 -3.02 -8.02
C LEU A 110 -2.92 -3.94 -7.29
N LEU A 111 -1.60 -3.71 -7.40
CA LEU A 111 -0.59 -4.42 -6.61
C LEU A 111 -0.27 -3.71 -5.29
N ARG A 112 -0.39 -2.38 -5.28
CA ARG A 112 0.04 -1.54 -4.15
C ARG A 112 -1.00 -1.45 -3.04
N SER A 113 -2.22 -1.91 -3.28
CA SER A 113 -3.40 -1.65 -2.45
C SER A 113 -3.52 -2.47 -1.16
N ASP A 114 -2.80 -3.57 -1.02
CA ASP A 114 -2.82 -4.32 0.25
C ASP A 114 -1.67 -3.93 1.17
N SER A 115 -0.40 -3.90 0.73
CA SER A 115 0.75 -3.67 1.64
C SER A 115 1.04 -2.20 1.93
N ALA A 116 0.98 -1.31 0.93
CA ALA A 116 1.27 0.12 1.12
C ALA A 116 0.13 0.82 1.88
N THR A 117 -1.11 0.49 1.56
CA THR A 117 -2.30 0.95 2.28
C THR A 117 -2.30 0.48 3.75
N ARG A 118 -1.85 -0.76 4.02
CA ARG A 118 -1.62 -1.23 5.41
C ARG A 118 -0.52 -0.45 6.12
N ALA A 119 0.58 -0.13 5.44
CA ALA A 119 1.67 0.66 6.01
C ALA A 119 1.22 2.09 6.37
N ALA A 120 0.32 2.68 5.57
CA ALA A 120 -0.29 3.97 5.86
C ALA A 120 -1.24 3.90 7.08
N ALA A 121 -2.13 2.91 7.13
CA ALA A 121 -2.99 2.68 8.29
C ALA A 121 -2.18 2.41 9.59
N GLN A 122 -1.11 1.60 9.48
CA GLN A 122 -0.19 1.33 10.58
C GLN A 122 0.48 2.60 11.07
N ALA A 123 0.95 3.47 10.17
CA ALA A 123 1.61 4.71 10.57
C ALA A 123 0.66 5.67 11.29
N LEU A 124 -0.57 5.84 10.79
CA LEU A 124 -1.60 6.62 11.48
C LEU A 124 -1.91 6.01 12.86
N SER A 125 -1.98 4.67 12.97
CA SER A 125 -2.17 3.98 14.26
C SER A 125 -1.04 4.25 15.25
N VAL A 126 0.21 4.22 14.81
CA VAL A 126 1.37 4.50 15.66
C VAL A 126 1.33 5.93 16.19
N VAL A 127 1.06 6.91 15.32
CA VAL A 127 0.97 8.32 15.73
C VAL A 127 -0.21 8.54 16.66
N LEU A 128 -1.39 7.97 16.36
CA LEU A 128 -2.57 8.15 17.19
C LEU A 128 -2.40 7.46 18.56
N SER A 129 -1.71 6.32 18.62
CA SER A 129 -1.37 5.64 19.88
C SER A 129 -0.45 6.49 20.75
N TYR A 130 0.53 7.17 20.15
CA TYR A 130 1.38 8.14 20.84
C TYR A 130 0.55 9.30 21.38
N ILE A 131 -0.29 9.91 20.55
CA ILE A 131 -1.14 11.04 20.95
C ILE A 131 -2.12 10.65 22.08
N ALA A 132 -2.62 9.41 22.05
CA ALA A 132 -3.53 8.89 23.06
C ALA A 132 -2.87 8.67 24.43
N GLN A 133 -1.58 8.35 24.44
CA GLN A 133 -0.78 8.03 25.63
C GLN A 133 0.64 8.61 25.48
N PRO A 134 0.80 9.95 25.53
CA PRO A 134 2.07 10.63 25.30
C PRO A 134 3.12 10.35 26.40
N GLU A 135 2.67 9.93 27.59
CA GLU A 135 3.53 9.54 28.71
C GLU A 135 4.29 8.23 28.49
N VAL A 136 3.87 7.43 27.51
CA VAL A 136 4.48 6.13 27.20
C VAL A 136 5.65 6.34 26.24
N ALA A 137 6.87 6.40 26.78
CA ALA A 137 8.10 6.68 26.01
C ALA A 137 8.34 5.76 24.81
N THR A 138 7.93 4.49 24.89
CA THR A 138 8.03 3.55 23.76
C THR A 138 7.19 3.97 22.56
N HIS A 139 6.08 4.70 22.75
CA HIS A 139 5.31 5.22 21.61
C HIS A 139 6.10 6.28 20.84
N LEU A 140 6.86 7.14 21.53
CA LEU A 140 7.65 8.19 20.91
C LEU A 140 8.80 7.63 20.06
N GLU A 141 9.49 6.59 20.56
CA GLU A 141 10.49 5.84 19.77
C GLU A 141 9.86 5.25 18.49
N ARG A 142 8.68 4.63 18.61
CA ARG A 142 7.98 4.03 17.46
C ARG A 142 7.57 5.08 16.43
N VAL A 143 7.09 6.24 16.86
CA VAL A 143 6.79 7.34 15.93
C VAL A 143 8.06 7.79 15.19
N TRP A 144 9.20 7.88 15.87
CA TRP A 144 10.47 8.21 15.25
C TRP A 144 10.91 7.16 14.22
N LEU A 145 11.02 5.89 14.63
CA LEU A 145 11.61 4.82 13.82
C LEU A 145 10.66 4.22 12.78
N GLU A 146 9.38 4.01 13.12
CA GLU A 146 8.41 3.34 12.24
C GLU A 146 7.66 4.31 11.32
N VAL A 147 7.57 5.60 11.71
CA VAL A 147 6.73 6.57 10.99
C VAL A 147 7.53 7.69 10.36
N TRP A 148 8.23 8.48 11.17
CA TRP A 148 8.86 9.72 10.73
C TRP A 148 10.07 9.47 9.85
N TRP A 149 11.05 8.69 10.34
CA TRP A 149 12.30 8.44 9.64
C TRP A 149 12.11 7.79 8.26
N PRO A 150 11.35 6.68 8.10
CA PRO A 150 11.17 6.04 6.79
C PRO A 150 10.54 6.97 5.76
N ARG A 151 9.64 7.87 6.21
CA ARG A 151 8.98 8.84 5.33
C ARG A 151 9.90 9.98 4.95
N GLN A 152 10.78 10.42 5.84
CA GLN A 152 11.77 11.43 5.50
C GLN A 152 12.80 10.87 4.50
N MET A 153 13.24 9.63 4.69
CA MET A 153 14.08 8.92 3.71
C MET A 153 13.44 8.87 2.33
N ALA A 154 12.18 8.44 2.26
CA ALA A 154 11.45 8.37 0.99
C ALA A 154 11.32 9.75 0.31
N ARG A 155 11.25 10.85 1.08
CA ARG A 155 11.22 12.22 0.53
C ARG A 155 12.55 12.61 -0.07
N TRP A 156 13.65 12.40 0.65
CA TRP A 156 14.98 12.73 0.14
C TRP A 156 15.33 11.91 -1.10
N GLN A 157 15.02 10.62 -1.12
CA GLN A 157 15.19 9.77 -2.31
C GLN A 157 14.39 10.28 -3.50
N ALA A 158 13.14 10.71 -3.28
CA ALA A 158 12.30 11.25 -4.34
C ALA A 158 12.81 12.61 -4.86
N GLU A 159 13.34 13.46 -3.98
CA GLU A 159 13.92 14.77 -4.32
C GLU A 159 15.24 14.61 -5.10
N GLU A 160 16.11 13.68 -4.69
CA GLU A 160 17.35 13.31 -5.38
C GLU A 160 17.06 12.72 -6.78
N THR A 161 16.12 11.77 -6.87
CA THR A 161 15.70 11.20 -8.17
C THR A 161 15.13 12.28 -9.11
N ALA A 162 14.39 13.26 -8.56
CA ALA A 162 13.84 14.35 -9.36
C ALA A 162 14.91 15.35 -9.83
N ALA A 163 15.94 15.59 -9.01
CA ALA A 163 17.10 16.40 -9.37
C ALA A 163 17.94 15.74 -10.47
N ASP A 164 18.25 14.45 -10.33
CA ASP A 164 18.99 13.67 -11.32
C ASP A 164 18.27 13.63 -12.68
N ALA A 165 16.93 13.51 -12.66
CA ALA A 165 16.10 13.55 -13.85
C ALA A 165 16.10 14.93 -14.55
N ALA A 166 16.32 16.02 -13.80
CA ALA A 166 16.38 17.38 -14.33
C ALA A 166 17.76 17.72 -14.93
N ASP A 167 18.84 17.16 -14.36
CA ASP A 167 20.22 17.44 -14.79
C ASP A 167 20.73 16.52 -15.91
N GLY A 168 19.93 15.54 -16.35
CA GLY A 168 20.20 14.73 -17.54
C GLY A 168 21.34 13.71 -17.39
N GLU A 169 21.91 13.55 -16.20
CA GLU A 169 22.89 12.50 -15.90
C GLU A 169 22.17 11.18 -15.60
N THR A 170 22.31 10.22 -16.51
CA THR A 170 21.84 8.84 -16.28
C THR A 170 22.86 8.11 -15.40
N ALA A 171 22.91 8.42 -14.11
CA ALA A 171 23.75 7.72 -13.16
C ALA A 171 23.02 6.48 -12.61
N HIS A 172 23.51 5.31 -13.02
CA HIS A 172 23.18 4.01 -12.45
C HIS A 172 23.61 3.94 -10.98
N MET A 173 22.65 3.83 -10.05
CA MET A 173 22.69 2.92 -8.90
C MET A 173 21.27 2.78 -8.34
N VAL A 174 20.55 1.78 -8.84
CA VAL A 174 19.30 1.34 -8.20
C VAL A 174 19.68 0.57 -6.95
N MET A 175 19.68 1.23 -5.79
CA MET A 175 19.57 0.50 -4.53
C MET A 175 18.19 -0.15 -4.51
N THR A 176 18.15 -1.47 -4.63
CA THR A 176 16.94 -2.26 -4.42
C THR A 176 16.37 -1.90 -3.05
N ALA A 177 15.08 -1.56 -2.98
CA ALA A 177 14.33 -1.16 -1.79
C ALA A 177 14.25 -2.22 -0.66
N ALA A 178 15.14 -3.22 -0.66
CA ALA A 178 15.05 -4.43 0.14
C ALA A 178 15.84 -4.39 1.47
N GLU A 179 16.78 -3.48 1.69
CA GLU A 179 17.47 -3.33 2.99
C GLU A 179 17.84 -1.86 3.28
N VAL A 180 16.84 -0.99 3.50
CA VAL A 180 17.12 0.33 4.11
C VAL A 180 17.39 0.09 5.59
N THR A 181 18.66 -0.18 5.91
CA THR A 181 19.12 -0.29 7.30
C THR A 181 19.04 1.10 7.94
N ILE A 182 18.41 1.20 9.11
CA ILE A 182 18.32 2.47 9.83
C ILE A 182 19.74 2.85 10.28
N PRO A 183 20.23 4.07 10.00
CA PRO A 183 21.57 4.47 10.43
C PRO A 183 21.71 4.42 11.96
N GLU A 184 22.88 3.98 12.45
CA GLU A 184 23.16 3.88 13.89
C GLU A 184 22.82 5.15 14.69
N PRO A 185 23.11 6.39 14.23
CA PRO A 185 22.72 7.59 14.97
C PRO A 185 21.21 7.76 15.13
N VAL A 186 20.42 7.34 14.14
CA VAL A 186 18.96 7.39 14.14
C VAL A 186 18.40 6.36 15.12
N GLU A 187 18.96 5.15 15.12
CA GLU A 187 18.63 4.11 16.10
C GLU A 187 19.01 4.55 17.52
N THR A 188 20.17 5.16 17.68
CA THR A 188 20.67 5.68 18.97
C THR A 188 19.71 6.74 19.52
N PHE A 189 19.24 7.66 18.68
CA PHE A 189 18.23 8.64 19.08
C PHE A 189 16.91 7.96 19.48
N GLY A 190 16.42 6.98 18.70
CA GLY A 190 15.23 6.20 19.05
C GLY A 190 15.36 5.51 20.41
N ALA A 191 16.51 4.88 20.66
CA ALA A 191 16.81 4.23 21.94
C ALA A 191 16.90 5.24 23.10
N ALA A 192 17.32 6.49 22.84
CA ALA A 192 17.31 7.57 23.82
C ALA A 192 15.89 8.02 24.14
N LEU A 193 15.02 8.19 23.13
CA LEU A 193 13.60 8.49 23.30
C LEU A 193 12.90 7.44 24.17
N ARG A 194 13.14 6.15 23.92
CA ARG A 194 12.57 5.04 24.71
C ARG A 194 12.92 5.11 26.20
N LYS A 195 14.09 5.68 26.54
CA LYS A 195 14.60 5.76 27.92
C LYS A 195 14.14 7.03 28.66
N LEU A 196 13.40 7.92 27.99
CA LEU A 196 12.84 9.11 28.62
C LEU A 196 11.86 8.71 29.73
N ARG A 197 12.06 9.29 30.92
CA ARG A 197 11.09 9.18 32.03
C ARG A 197 9.92 10.13 31.87
N GLU A 198 10.18 11.29 31.28
CA GLU A 198 9.24 12.39 31.06
C GLU A 198 9.31 12.76 29.57
N PRO A 199 8.56 12.06 28.68
CA PRO A 199 8.57 12.34 27.25
C PRO A 199 8.22 13.78 26.88
N GLU A 200 7.46 14.46 27.74
CA GLU A 200 7.13 15.89 27.62
C GLU A 200 8.36 16.79 27.63
N SER A 201 9.45 16.39 28.29
CA SER A 201 10.71 17.15 28.32
C SER A 201 11.36 17.28 26.93
N PHE A 202 11.09 16.32 26.03
CA PHE A 202 11.53 16.40 24.64
C PHE A 202 10.68 17.40 23.83
N LEU A 203 9.35 17.41 24.00
CA LEU A 203 8.47 18.27 23.21
C LEU A 203 8.37 19.71 23.74
N PHE A 204 8.32 19.86 25.06
CA PHE A 204 8.05 21.11 25.76
C PHE A 204 9.12 21.35 26.83
N PRO A 205 10.37 21.62 26.43
CA PRO A 205 11.44 21.89 27.39
C PRO A 205 11.11 23.15 28.20
N THR A 206 11.23 23.05 29.53
CA THR A 206 10.93 24.15 30.46
C THR A 206 12.18 24.88 30.92
N HIS A 207 13.12 24.16 31.54
CA HIS A 207 14.34 24.73 32.13
C HIS A 207 15.62 24.35 31.38
N HIS A 208 15.67 23.13 30.85
CA HIS A 208 16.79 22.60 30.08
C HIS A 208 16.23 21.80 28.91
N ASP A 209 16.77 22.03 27.71
CA ASP A 209 16.41 21.22 26.56
C ASP A 209 17.10 19.86 26.65
N TRP A 210 16.32 18.78 26.70
CA TRP A 210 16.85 17.44 26.77
C TRP A 210 17.79 17.11 25.60
N LEU A 211 17.62 17.71 24.41
CA LEU A 211 18.54 17.49 23.29
C LEU A 211 19.95 17.99 23.60
N ASP A 212 20.10 19.01 24.45
CA ASP A 212 21.40 19.54 24.86
C ASP A 212 22.12 18.60 25.83
N SER A 213 21.40 17.63 26.43
CA SER A 213 22.01 16.56 27.22
C SER A 213 22.66 15.46 26.37
N LEU A 214 22.36 15.42 25.07
CA LEU A 214 22.88 14.44 24.12
C LEU A 214 24.16 14.98 23.44
N SER A 215 25.28 14.98 24.15
CA SER A 215 26.54 15.55 23.65
C SER A 215 27.05 14.96 22.33
N TRP A 216 26.66 13.73 21.99
CA TRP A 216 27.00 13.10 20.71
C TRP A 216 26.31 13.77 19.52
N LEU A 217 25.18 14.47 19.76
CA LEU A 217 24.43 15.19 18.76
C LEU A 217 25.11 16.50 18.35
N ASP A 218 25.98 17.06 19.19
CA ASP A 218 26.73 18.29 18.91
C ASP A 218 27.64 18.15 17.67
N THR A 219 28.07 16.92 17.37
CA THR A 219 28.87 16.61 16.18
C THR A 219 28.05 16.28 14.93
N MET A 220 26.72 16.33 15.01
CA MET A 220 25.80 15.89 13.95
C MET A 220 24.73 16.95 13.67
N GLU A 221 25.14 18.08 13.08
CA GLU A 221 24.27 19.24 12.82
C GLU A 221 23.03 18.87 11.99
N ASP A 222 23.18 18.09 10.91
CA ASP A 222 22.06 17.68 10.05
C ASP A 222 21.03 16.82 10.79
N LEU A 223 21.51 15.90 11.64
CA LEU A 223 20.62 15.06 12.45
C LEU A 223 19.90 15.88 13.51
N ARG A 224 20.58 16.87 14.12
CA ARG A 224 19.95 17.80 15.07
C ARG A 224 18.82 18.58 14.41
N ALA A 225 19.07 19.17 13.24
CA ALA A 225 18.05 19.89 12.48
C ALA A 225 16.85 18.99 12.11
N LEU A 226 17.13 17.73 11.74
CA LEU A 226 16.09 16.74 11.47
C LEU A 226 15.24 16.44 12.73
N ILE A 227 15.88 16.23 13.88
CA ILE A 227 15.21 15.98 15.16
C ILE A 227 14.36 17.20 15.58
N GLU A 228 14.84 18.42 15.34
CA GLU A 228 14.08 19.63 15.60
C GLU A 228 12.85 19.76 14.70
N THR A 229 12.97 19.36 13.43
CA THR A 229 11.83 19.28 12.50
C THR A 229 10.81 18.24 12.97
N PHE A 230 11.29 17.08 13.44
CA PHE A 230 10.46 16.04 14.04
C PHE A 230 9.71 16.56 15.27
N ARG A 231 10.43 17.18 16.20
CA ARG A 231 9.86 17.81 17.41
C ARG A 231 8.78 18.82 17.05
N THR A 232 9.05 19.70 16.07
CA THR A 232 8.10 20.72 15.63
C THR A 232 6.82 20.09 15.07
N THR A 233 6.96 19.03 14.28
CA THR A 233 5.83 18.31 13.72
C THR A 233 4.99 17.63 14.80
N LEU A 234 5.64 16.96 15.76
CA LEU A 234 4.93 16.35 16.90
C LEU A 234 4.22 17.38 17.77
N ARG A 235 4.81 18.56 18.01
CA ARG A 235 4.15 19.67 18.73
C ARG A 235 2.90 20.13 17.99
N ARG A 236 2.92 20.18 16.66
CA ARG A 236 1.75 20.52 15.85
C ARG A 236 0.66 19.45 15.94
N TRP A 237 1.01 18.17 15.82
CA TRP A 237 0.03 17.08 15.93
C TRP A 237 -0.59 16.98 17.32
N THR A 238 0.21 17.17 18.37
CA THR A 238 -0.29 17.21 19.76
C THR A 238 -1.14 18.45 20.03
N ALA A 239 -0.85 19.61 19.43
CA ALA A 239 -1.73 20.77 19.52
C ALA A 239 -3.07 20.56 18.78
N ALA A 240 -3.09 19.71 17.75
CA ALA A 240 -4.29 19.39 16.98
C ALA A 240 -5.26 18.45 17.70
N THR A 241 -4.95 17.96 18.91
CA THR A 241 -5.85 17.05 19.67
C THR A 241 -7.15 17.71 20.14
N VAL A 242 -7.25 19.04 20.03
CA VAL A 242 -8.49 19.78 20.25
C VAL A 242 -9.51 19.55 19.14
N LEU A 243 -9.07 19.09 17.96
CA LEU A 243 -9.91 18.83 16.81
C LEU A 243 -10.69 17.51 16.98
N PRO A 244 -11.85 17.38 16.31
CA PRO A 244 -12.51 16.09 16.10
C PRO A 244 -11.55 15.03 15.52
N ILE A 245 -11.81 13.75 15.80
CA ILE A 245 -10.88 12.66 15.44
C ILE A 245 -10.61 12.56 13.94
N ASP A 246 -11.60 12.83 13.11
CA ASP A 246 -11.48 12.87 11.66
C ASP A 246 -10.57 14.02 11.21
N GLU A 247 -10.79 15.24 11.71
CA GLU A 247 -9.93 16.39 11.40
C GLU A 247 -8.48 16.21 11.90
N LEU A 248 -8.31 15.62 13.09
CA LEU A 248 -6.99 15.24 13.61
C LEU A 248 -6.30 14.23 12.68
N LEU A 249 -7.01 13.18 12.26
CA LEU A 249 -6.45 12.15 11.39
C LEU A 249 -6.09 12.71 10.01
N LEU A 250 -6.92 13.59 9.46
CA LEU A 250 -6.65 14.30 8.20
C LEU A 250 -5.42 15.20 8.32
N THR A 251 -5.29 15.93 9.42
CA THR A 251 -4.13 16.78 9.70
C THR A 251 -2.84 15.96 9.72
N ILE A 252 -2.84 14.84 10.44
CA ILE A 252 -1.69 13.93 10.52
C ILE A 252 -1.41 13.31 9.15
N GLY A 253 -2.43 12.80 8.46
CA GLY A 253 -2.26 12.13 7.18
C GLY A 253 -1.74 13.06 6.07
N ASN A 254 -2.19 14.32 6.03
CA ASN A 254 -1.69 15.30 5.08
C ASN A 254 -0.21 15.65 5.31
N ASP A 255 0.27 15.56 6.55
CA ASP A 255 1.68 15.71 6.88
C ASP A 255 2.50 14.45 6.58
N LEU A 256 1.91 13.26 6.68
CA LEU A 256 2.59 11.98 6.50
C LEU A 256 2.66 11.52 5.04
N PHE A 257 1.61 11.77 4.26
CA PHE A 257 1.41 11.14 2.96
C PHE A 257 1.45 12.14 1.81
N ARG A 258 2.07 11.72 0.70
CA ARG A 258 2.09 12.47 -0.57
C ARG A 258 1.35 11.75 -1.70
N SER A 259 1.11 10.44 -1.57
CA SER A 259 0.44 9.66 -2.61
C SER A 259 -1.08 9.89 -2.55
N PRO A 260 -1.77 10.04 -3.69
CA PRO A 260 -3.23 10.18 -3.71
C PRO A 260 -3.95 8.99 -3.05
N ALA A 261 -3.40 7.78 -3.15
CA ALA A 261 -3.96 6.57 -2.56
C ALA A 261 -3.95 6.60 -1.03
N ASP A 262 -2.82 6.99 -0.41
CA ASP A 262 -2.69 7.06 1.04
C ASP A 262 -3.52 8.22 1.63
N LEU A 263 -3.65 9.32 0.89
CA LEU A 263 -4.52 10.44 1.28
C LEU A 263 -6.00 10.04 1.22
N ALA A 264 -6.42 9.36 0.15
CA ALA A 264 -7.79 8.84 0.05
C ALA A 264 -8.09 7.81 1.16
N LEU A 265 -7.13 6.96 1.49
CA LEU A 265 -7.20 6.06 2.63
C LEU A 265 -7.38 6.84 3.94
N THR A 266 -6.56 7.87 4.17
CA THR A 266 -6.66 8.73 5.36
C THR A 266 -8.06 9.30 5.51
N HIS A 267 -8.64 9.83 4.43
CA HIS A 267 -10.02 10.33 4.42
C HIS A 267 -11.04 9.25 4.82
N ARG A 268 -10.91 8.04 4.27
CA ARG A 268 -11.81 6.93 4.62
C ARG A 268 -11.67 6.51 6.08
N LEU A 269 -10.45 6.41 6.59
CA LEU A 269 -10.18 6.08 7.99
C LEU A 269 -10.68 7.18 8.92
N ALA A 270 -10.59 8.45 8.52
CA ALA A 270 -11.10 9.59 9.28
C ALA A 270 -12.63 9.49 9.45
N VAL A 271 -13.35 9.27 8.34
CA VAL A 271 -14.81 9.05 8.36
C VAL A 271 -15.18 7.84 9.21
N LEU A 272 -14.42 6.74 9.12
CA LEU A 272 -14.65 5.55 9.92
C LEU A 272 -14.47 5.82 11.42
N LEU A 273 -13.40 6.50 11.83
CA LEU A 273 -13.15 6.82 13.23
C LEU A 273 -14.20 7.80 13.78
N ALA A 274 -14.63 8.80 13.00
CA ALA A 274 -15.72 9.69 13.40
C ALA A 274 -17.03 8.92 13.60
N LYS A 275 -17.36 7.98 12.69
CA LYS A 275 -18.52 7.10 12.84
C LYS A 275 -18.42 6.26 14.11
N LEU A 276 -17.28 5.61 14.35
CA LEU A 276 -17.06 4.78 15.53
C LEU A 276 -17.15 5.59 16.84
N GLY A 277 -16.62 6.81 16.86
CA GLY A 277 -16.74 7.72 18.00
C GLY A 277 -18.19 8.13 18.27
N ASN A 278 -18.98 8.38 17.22
CA ASN A 278 -20.41 8.69 17.35
C ASN A 278 -21.24 7.49 17.83
N GLU A 279 -20.94 6.29 17.32
CA GLU A 279 -21.62 5.05 17.72
C GLU A 279 -21.24 4.59 19.13
N ASN A 280 -20.07 4.99 19.63
CA ASN A 280 -19.55 4.62 20.95
C ASN A 280 -19.12 5.86 21.75
N PRO A 281 -20.06 6.63 22.33
CA PRO A 281 -19.76 7.89 23.01
C PRO A 281 -18.80 7.78 24.22
N GLN A 282 -18.63 6.56 24.76
CA GLN A 282 -17.72 6.25 25.84
C GLN A 282 -16.27 6.01 25.39
N TRP A 283 -16.03 5.82 24.09
CA TRP A 283 -14.69 5.59 23.55
C TRP A 283 -13.87 6.88 23.59
N ARG A 284 -12.60 6.74 23.93
CA ARG A 284 -11.60 7.80 23.88
C ARG A 284 -10.58 7.48 22.79
N MET A 285 -9.56 8.34 22.66
CA MET A 285 -8.50 8.14 21.68
C MET A 285 -7.80 6.76 21.75
N PRO A 286 -7.52 6.17 22.93
CA PRO A 286 -6.91 4.83 22.99
C PRO A 286 -7.74 3.75 22.30
N GLU A 287 -9.06 3.74 22.48
CA GLU A 287 -9.94 2.77 21.84
C GLU A 287 -9.97 2.97 20.31
N LEU A 288 -10.07 4.23 19.87
CA LEU A 288 -10.05 4.58 18.44
C LEU A 288 -8.71 4.24 17.77
N ALA A 289 -7.59 4.45 18.47
CA ALA A 289 -6.26 4.04 18.02
C ALA A 289 -6.13 2.51 17.91
N GLY A 290 -6.72 1.78 18.87
CA GLY A 290 -6.79 0.32 18.85
C GLY A 290 -7.57 -0.23 17.67
N GLU A 291 -8.67 0.43 17.26
CA GLU A 291 -9.40 0.06 16.04
C GLU A 291 -8.56 0.25 14.79
N LEU A 292 -7.85 1.37 14.69
CA LEU A 292 -6.93 1.63 13.60
C LEU A 292 -5.80 0.59 13.55
N GLN A 293 -5.33 0.12 14.70
CA GLN A 293 -4.35 -0.96 14.80
C GLN A 293 -4.93 -2.31 14.34
N ASN A 294 -6.17 -2.63 14.73
CA ASN A 294 -6.86 -3.84 14.29
C ASN A 294 -7.05 -3.88 12.77
N ILE A 295 -7.30 -2.72 12.17
CA ILE A 295 -7.38 -2.53 10.72
C ILE A 295 -6.01 -2.78 10.08
N ALA A 296 -4.95 -2.13 10.58
CA ALA A 296 -3.60 -2.30 10.06
C ALA A 296 -3.10 -3.75 10.15
N GLN A 297 -3.48 -4.48 11.20
CA GLN A 297 -3.13 -5.88 11.44
C GLN A 297 -4.08 -6.89 10.77
N ASN A 298 -5.06 -6.45 9.99
CA ASN A 298 -6.06 -7.30 9.34
C ASN A 298 -6.88 -8.17 10.32
N ARG A 299 -7.00 -7.74 11.58
CA ARG A 299 -7.83 -8.40 12.61
C ARG A 299 -9.30 -8.03 12.49
N ARG A 300 -9.58 -6.85 11.92
CA ARG A 300 -10.93 -6.38 11.60
C ARG A 300 -10.96 -5.98 10.14
N ARG A 301 -11.74 -6.72 9.33
CA ARG A 301 -12.01 -6.33 7.94
C ARG A 301 -12.86 -5.07 7.97
N ILE A 302 -12.38 -4.00 7.34
CA ILE A 302 -13.27 -2.89 7.03
C ILE A 302 -14.17 -3.37 5.89
N LEU A 303 -15.45 -3.54 6.18
CA LEU A 303 -16.47 -3.70 5.14
C LEU A 303 -16.43 -2.44 4.27
N GLY A 304 -16.01 -2.58 3.01
CA GLY A 304 -15.76 -1.46 2.08
C GLY A 304 -14.28 -1.12 1.83
N PHE A 305 -13.33 -1.94 2.30
CA PHE A 305 -11.93 -1.90 1.87
C PHE A 305 -11.61 -2.80 0.69
N THR A 306 -12.61 -3.50 0.14
CA THR A 306 -12.47 -4.04 -1.21
C THR A 306 -12.36 -2.86 -2.17
N GLU A 307 -11.39 -2.92 -3.08
CA GLU A 307 -11.24 -1.97 -4.19
C GLU A 307 -12.52 -1.81 -5.02
N GLU A 308 -13.54 -2.65 -4.82
CA GLU A 308 -14.92 -2.47 -5.32
C GLU A 308 -15.49 -1.04 -5.15
N GLY A 309 -15.00 -0.25 -4.19
CA GLY A 309 -15.40 1.15 -3.99
C GLY A 309 -14.60 2.22 -4.76
N LEU A 310 -13.52 1.83 -5.43
CA LEU A 310 -12.81 2.66 -6.42
C LEU A 310 -13.08 1.95 -7.74
N GLY A 311 -14.01 2.44 -8.56
CA GLY A 311 -14.27 1.86 -9.88
C GLY A 311 -12.99 1.88 -10.70
N PHE A 312 -12.19 0.81 -10.61
CA PHE A 312 -10.97 0.66 -11.35
C PHE A 312 -11.37 0.46 -12.80
N GLU A 313 -10.98 1.41 -13.64
CA GLU A 313 -11.22 1.36 -15.06
C GLU A 313 -9.90 1.02 -15.76
N PRO A 314 -9.78 -0.18 -16.35
CA PRO A 314 -8.60 -0.54 -17.13
C PRO A 314 -8.33 0.46 -18.25
N LYS A 315 -7.09 0.94 -18.35
CA LYS A 315 -6.71 1.89 -19.39
C LYS A 315 -6.22 1.17 -20.66
N PRO A 316 -6.75 1.53 -21.84
CA PRO A 316 -6.23 1.03 -23.11
C PRO A 316 -4.75 1.37 -23.32
N GLY A 317 -4.01 0.47 -23.95
CA GLY A 317 -2.60 0.69 -24.32
C GLY A 317 -1.61 0.66 -23.14
N GLN A 318 -2.07 0.27 -21.94
CA GLN A 318 -1.25 0.10 -20.74
C GLN A 318 -1.44 -1.31 -20.16
N VAL A 319 -0.36 -1.90 -19.64
CA VAL A 319 -0.40 -3.22 -19.01
C VAL A 319 -0.84 -3.09 -17.55
N THR A 320 -2.04 -3.56 -17.22
CA THR A 320 -2.46 -3.66 -15.82
C THR A 320 -1.75 -4.84 -15.16
N VAL A 321 -1.15 -4.63 -14.01
CA VAL A 321 -0.59 -5.73 -13.20
C VAL A 321 -1.41 -5.82 -11.91
N ALA A 322 -1.90 -7.02 -11.61
CA ALA A 322 -2.75 -7.25 -10.45
C ALA A 322 -2.54 -8.65 -9.89
N THR A 323 -2.86 -8.86 -8.61
CA THR A 323 -2.99 -10.22 -8.10
C THR A 323 -4.28 -10.85 -8.63
N MET A 324 -4.30 -12.18 -8.73
CA MET A 324 -5.53 -12.92 -9.06
C MET A 324 -6.69 -12.60 -8.09
N HIS A 325 -6.40 -12.17 -6.86
CA HIS A 325 -7.41 -11.76 -5.88
C HIS A 325 -7.96 -10.36 -6.17
N ALA A 326 -7.08 -9.40 -6.47
CA ALA A 326 -7.46 -8.01 -6.78
C ALA A 326 -8.21 -7.88 -8.11
N ALA A 327 -8.01 -8.83 -9.04
CA ALA A 327 -8.65 -8.84 -10.34
C ALA A 327 -10.13 -9.29 -10.35
N LYS A 328 -10.71 -9.62 -9.19
CA LYS A 328 -12.10 -10.12 -9.13
C LYS A 328 -13.09 -9.04 -9.53
N GLY A 329 -14.00 -9.39 -10.44
CA GLY A 329 -15.02 -8.46 -10.94
C GLY A 329 -14.49 -7.41 -11.92
N LEU A 330 -13.23 -7.54 -12.36
CA LEU A 330 -12.63 -6.72 -13.40
C LEU A 330 -12.50 -7.52 -14.70
N GLU A 331 -12.58 -6.82 -15.83
CA GLU A 331 -12.55 -7.40 -17.17
C GLU A 331 -11.50 -6.72 -18.04
N TRP A 332 -10.87 -7.50 -18.92
CA TRP A 332 -9.88 -7.02 -19.90
C TRP A 332 -10.03 -7.77 -21.22
N ASP A 333 -9.65 -7.12 -22.33
CA ASP A 333 -9.66 -7.75 -23.66
C ASP A 333 -8.61 -8.88 -23.76
N ARG A 334 -7.51 -8.76 -23.02
CA ARG A 334 -6.46 -9.78 -22.96
C ARG A 334 -5.94 -9.98 -21.53
N VAL A 335 -5.82 -11.24 -21.12
CA VAL A 335 -5.32 -11.60 -19.80
C VAL A 335 -4.19 -12.62 -19.91
N TYR A 336 -3.10 -12.37 -19.19
CA TYR A 336 -2.04 -13.33 -18.90
C TYR A 336 -2.23 -13.85 -17.48
N LEU A 337 -2.08 -15.16 -17.28
CA LEU A 337 -2.26 -15.87 -16.01
C LEU A 337 -1.00 -16.65 -15.64
#